data_AF-A0A961QRJ6-F1
#
_entry.id   AF-A0A961QRJ6-F1
#
_cell.length_a   1.000
_cell.length_b   1.000
_cell.length_c   1.000
_cell.angle_alpha   90.00
_cell.angle_beta   90.00
_cell.angle_gamma   90.00
#
_symmetry.space_group_name_H-M   'P 1'
#
loop_
_entity.id
_entity.type
_entity.pdbx_description
1 polymer ?
#
loop_
_entity_poly.entity_id
_entity_poly.type
_entity_poly.pdbx_seq_one_letter_code
_entity_poly.pdbx_strand_id
1 'polypeptide(L)'
;LSRLPSWARVIMVVRKNQILDRQTAGHLQPGDYSYFLVPRERLPRLDSLFRESADVARRLGLAFGELPIRGETQIGEVAQFYELDFGDADRSLAIADWAKARLGGQPELDATIPVPGAKLVVRRLESGRIASLGLQLDALFNLEPDEQLLDRLVAEVDEPSRLRSWLARLGWRRRNA
;
A
#
# COMPACT_ATOMS: atom_id res chain seq x y z
N LEU A 1 10.15 -1.81 -8.63
CA LEU A 1 9.01 -2.74 -8.44
C LEU A 1 8.89 -3.32 -7.02
N SER A 2 9.59 -2.73 -6.04
CA SER A 2 9.71 -3.21 -4.65
C SER A 2 8.52 -2.85 -3.74
N ARG A 3 7.63 -1.97 -4.19
CA ARG A 3 6.43 -1.52 -3.43
C ARG A 3 5.14 -2.25 -3.82
N LEU A 4 5.22 -3.28 -4.65
CA LEU A 4 4.02 -4.01 -5.06
C LEU A 4 3.56 -4.95 -3.95
N PRO A 5 2.25 -5.03 -3.70
CA PRO A 5 1.71 -5.96 -2.73
C PRO A 5 1.94 -7.41 -3.18
N SER A 6 1.99 -8.33 -2.21
CA SER A 6 2.24 -9.76 -2.45
C SER A 6 1.25 -10.41 -3.43
N TRP A 7 0.02 -9.90 -3.50
CA TRP A 7 -1.02 -10.35 -4.42
C TRP A 7 -0.88 -9.83 -5.86
N ALA A 8 0.07 -8.92 -6.13
CA ALA A 8 0.34 -8.38 -7.46
C ALA A 8 1.73 -8.78 -7.95
N ARG A 9 1.77 -9.68 -8.93
CA ARG A 9 3.03 -10.14 -9.53
C ARG A 9 3.23 -9.50 -10.90
N VAL A 10 4.37 -8.84 -11.09
CA VAL A 10 4.78 -8.37 -12.42
C VAL A 10 5.33 -9.54 -13.21
N ILE A 11 4.77 -9.74 -14.39
CA ILE A 11 5.19 -10.81 -15.31
C ILE A 11 6.26 -10.28 -16.26
N MET A 12 6.06 -9.08 -16.81
CA MET A 12 7.00 -8.46 -17.74
C MET A 12 6.84 -6.95 -17.78
N VAL A 13 7.91 -6.26 -18.19
CA VAL A 13 7.95 -4.83 -18.45
C VAL A 13 8.46 -4.61 -19.87
N VAL A 14 7.73 -3.86 -20.69
CA VAL A 14 8.19 -3.42 -22.00
C VAL A 14 8.71 -2.00 -21.89
N ARG A 15 9.98 -1.80 -22.22
CA ARG A 15 10.67 -0.50 -22.20
C ARG A 15 11.36 -0.28 -23.52
N LYS A 16 11.06 0.82 -24.21
CA LYS A 16 11.70 1.17 -25.51
C LYS A 16 11.74 -0.01 -26.49
N ASN A 17 10.60 -0.71 -26.62
CA ASN A 17 10.44 -1.89 -27.48
C ASN A 17 11.28 -3.12 -27.09
N GLN A 18 11.79 -3.18 -25.86
CA GLN A 18 12.47 -4.34 -25.29
C GLN A 18 11.61 -4.95 -24.18
N ILE A 19 11.51 -6.28 -24.16
CA ILE A 19 10.83 -7.03 -23.10
C ILE A 19 11.86 -7.33 -22.01
N LEU A 20 11.58 -6.86 -20.81
CA LEU A 20 12.39 -7.02 -19.61
C LEU A 20 11.62 -7.86 -18.60
N ASP A 21 12.30 -8.84 -17.98
CA ASP A 21 11.79 -9.50 -16.80
C ASP A 21 11.82 -8.57 -15.58
N ARG A 22 11.16 -8.96 -14.49
CA ARG A 22 11.08 -8.16 -13.26
C ARG A 22 12.45 -7.78 -12.67
N GLN A 23 13.42 -8.69 -12.67
CA GLN A 23 14.74 -8.46 -12.07
C GLN A 23 15.52 -7.46 -12.90
N THR A 24 15.51 -7.64 -14.23
CA THR A 24 16.20 -6.79 -15.19
C THR A 24 15.56 -5.40 -15.30
N ALA A 25 14.23 -5.30 -15.19
CA ALA A 25 13.51 -4.02 -15.30
C ALA A 25 13.75 -3.08 -14.10
N GLY A 26 13.97 -3.64 -12.90
CA GLY A 26 14.21 -2.88 -11.68
C GLY A 26 13.03 -1.99 -11.25
N HIS A 27 13.25 -0.68 -11.20
CA HIS A 27 12.19 0.30 -10.96
C HIS A 27 11.46 0.66 -12.27
N LEU A 28 10.15 0.89 -12.17
CA LEU A 28 9.37 1.35 -13.32
C LEU A 28 9.74 2.80 -13.63
N GLN A 29 9.88 3.07 -14.91
CA GLN A 29 10.23 4.38 -15.47
C GLN A 29 9.06 4.91 -16.29
N PRO A 30 8.96 6.24 -16.45
CA PRO A 30 8.01 6.82 -17.39
C PRO A 30 8.16 6.21 -18.79
N GLY A 31 7.03 5.80 -19.38
CA GLY A 31 7.00 5.14 -20.70
C GLY A 31 7.13 3.61 -20.68
N ASP A 32 7.24 2.99 -19.52
CA ASP A 32 7.17 1.53 -19.38
C ASP A 32 5.73 1.01 -19.52
N TYR A 33 5.58 -0.15 -20.15
CA TYR A 33 4.35 -0.92 -20.14
C TYR A 33 4.55 -2.19 -19.30
N SER A 34 3.91 -2.26 -18.14
CA SER A 34 4.02 -3.41 -17.24
C SER A 34 2.79 -4.29 -17.26
N TYR A 35 3.02 -5.60 -17.33
CA TYR A 35 1.97 -6.61 -17.29
C TYR A 35 1.96 -7.25 -15.90
N PHE A 36 0.77 -7.29 -15.30
CA PHE A 36 0.55 -7.80 -13.96
C PHE A 36 -0.36 -9.01 -13.99
N LEU A 37 -0.05 -10.01 -13.17
CA LEU A 37 -0.97 -11.07 -12.80
C LEU A 37 -1.53 -10.74 -11.41
N VAL A 38 -2.85 -10.59 -11.37
CA VAL A 38 -3.62 -10.27 -10.15
C VAL A 38 -4.91 -11.09 -10.12
N PRO A 39 -5.43 -11.41 -8.93
CA PRO A 39 -6.80 -11.90 -8.78
C PRO A 39 -7.78 -10.86 -9.34
N ARG A 40 -8.83 -11.30 -10.02
CA ARG A 40 -9.77 -10.43 -10.73
C ARG A 40 -10.45 -9.42 -9.80
N GLU A 41 -10.72 -9.85 -8.57
CA GLU A 41 -11.37 -9.08 -7.50
C GLU A 41 -10.47 -7.94 -6.99
N ARG A 42 -9.15 -8.04 -7.23
CA ARG A 42 -8.15 -7.05 -6.84
C ARG A 42 -7.83 -6.04 -7.93
N LEU A 43 -8.41 -6.20 -9.13
CA LEU A 43 -8.16 -5.30 -10.27
C LEU A 43 -8.46 -3.83 -9.95
N PRO A 44 -9.56 -3.45 -9.26
CA PRO A 44 -9.80 -2.06 -8.87
C PRO A 44 -8.76 -1.53 -7.86
N ARG A 45 -8.20 -2.40 -7.02
CA ARG A 45 -7.16 -2.05 -6.05
C ARG A 45 -5.79 -1.91 -6.70
N LEU A 46 -5.53 -2.65 -7.78
CA LEU A 46 -4.33 -2.46 -8.58
C LEU A 46 -4.34 -1.06 -9.21
N ASP A 47 -5.46 -0.66 -9.80
CA ASP A 47 -5.61 0.65 -10.45
C ASP A 47 -5.34 1.84 -9.50
N SER A 48 -5.75 1.74 -8.23
CA SER A 48 -5.51 2.80 -7.25
C SER A 48 -4.04 2.97 -6.86
N LEU A 49 -3.20 1.93 -6.99
CA LEU A 49 -1.75 2.02 -6.73
C LEU A 49 -1.02 2.95 -7.70
N PHE A 50 -1.60 3.20 -8.87
CA PHE A 50 -0.99 4.00 -9.94
C PHE A 50 -1.64 5.37 -10.10
N ARG A 51 -2.53 5.77 -9.17
CA ARG A 51 -3.12 7.12 -9.19
C ARG A 51 -2.16 8.13 -8.58
N GLU A 52 -1.78 9.13 -9.37
CA GLU A 52 -1.00 10.28 -8.92
C GLU A 52 -1.86 11.21 -8.05
N SER A 53 -1.86 11.03 -6.72
CA SER A 53 -1.95 12.18 -5.80
C SER A 53 -1.39 11.87 -4.42
N ALA A 54 -0.66 12.84 -3.86
CA ALA A 54 -0.04 12.76 -2.53
C ALA A 54 -1.06 12.67 -1.37
N ASP A 55 -2.33 13.04 -1.61
CA ASP A 55 -3.43 12.88 -0.65
C ASP A 55 -4.12 11.52 -0.76
N VAL A 56 -4.23 10.96 -1.98
CA VAL A 56 -4.73 9.59 -2.19
C VAL A 56 -3.72 8.57 -1.68
N ALA A 57 -2.41 8.77 -1.86
CA ALA A 57 -1.39 7.91 -1.26
C ALA A 57 -1.44 7.91 0.29
N ARG A 58 -1.76 9.05 0.92
CA ARG A 58 -1.94 9.17 2.38
C ARG A 58 -3.21 8.50 2.88
N ARG A 59 -4.34 8.65 2.15
CA ARG A 59 -5.63 8.02 2.49
C ARG A 59 -5.67 6.52 2.18
N LEU A 60 -4.93 6.08 1.16
CA LEU A 60 -4.83 4.68 0.78
C LEU A 60 -3.77 3.90 1.58
N GLY A 61 -2.89 4.54 2.34
CA GLY A 61 -1.93 3.85 3.22
C GLY A 61 -2.61 2.83 4.15
N LEU A 62 -3.73 3.21 4.76
CA LEU A 62 -4.59 2.32 5.56
C LEU A 62 -5.17 1.15 4.76
N ALA A 63 -5.46 1.35 3.48
CA ALA A 63 -5.95 0.31 2.56
C ALA A 63 -4.83 -0.58 1.98
N PHE A 64 -3.56 -0.19 2.17
CA PHE A 64 -2.36 -0.88 1.70
C PHE A 64 -1.47 -1.41 2.83
N GLY A 65 -1.99 -1.47 4.05
CA GLY A 65 -1.27 -2.02 5.20
C GLY A 65 -0.14 -1.13 5.71
N GLU A 66 -0.15 0.16 5.41
CA GLU A 66 0.85 1.13 5.85
C GLU A 66 0.24 2.27 6.68
N LEU A 67 0.61 2.32 7.96
CA LEU A 67 0.10 3.23 8.96
C LEU A 67 1.08 4.40 9.14
N PRO A 68 0.67 5.66 8.91
CA PRO A 68 1.57 6.79 9.08
C PRO A 68 1.87 7.05 10.55
N ILE A 69 3.15 7.10 10.89
CA ILE A 69 3.67 7.43 12.22
C ILE A 69 4.46 8.73 12.12
N ARG A 70 4.26 9.61 13.10
CA ARG A 70 5.00 10.85 13.24
C ARG A 70 6.37 10.57 13.85
N GLY A 71 7.42 11.25 13.39
CA GLY A 71 8.78 10.98 13.85
C GLY A 71 8.98 11.20 15.34
N GLU A 72 8.24 12.15 15.91
CA GLU A 72 8.23 12.53 17.32
C GLU A 72 7.43 11.58 18.22
N THR A 73 6.65 10.64 17.66
CA THR A 73 5.91 9.65 18.45
C THR A 73 6.89 8.79 19.26
N GLN A 74 6.57 8.56 20.53
CA GLN A 74 7.43 7.76 21.41
C GLN A 74 7.35 6.27 21.06
N ILE A 75 8.46 5.55 21.22
CA ILE A 75 8.50 4.10 21.00
C ILE A 75 7.47 3.37 21.86
N GLY A 76 7.30 3.78 23.11
CA GLY A 76 6.33 3.19 24.03
C GLY A 76 4.90 3.26 23.50
N GLU A 77 4.52 4.38 22.90
CA GLU A 77 3.20 4.55 22.27
C GLU A 77 3.05 3.62 21.07
N VAL A 78 4.03 3.58 20.17
CA VAL A 78 3.99 2.72 18.97
C VAL A 78 3.95 1.24 19.36
N ALA A 79 4.77 0.82 20.32
CA ALA A 79 4.83 -0.54 20.84
C ALA A 79 3.48 -0.96 21.45
N GLN A 80 2.86 -0.08 22.24
CA GLN A 80 1.58 -0.38 22.89
C GLN A 80 0.42 -0.42 21.90
N PHE A 81 0.33 0.54 20.98
CA PHE A 81 -0.79 0.65 20.05
C PHE A 81 -0.80 -0.43 18.97
N TYR A 82 0.39 -0.86 18.54
CA TYR A 82 0.53 -1.82 17.45
C TYR A 82 1.08 -3.18 17.90
N GLU A 83 1.22 -3.40 19.22
CA GLU A 83 1.74 -4.63 19.82
C GLU A 83 3.09 -5.06 19.25
N LEU A 84 3.95 -4.08 18.97
CA LEU A 84 5.28 -4.29 18.39
C LEU A 84 6.36 -4.37 19.45
N ASP A 85 7.33 -5.27 19.21
CA ASP A 85 8.49 -5.40 20.06
C ASP A 85 9.68 -4.61 19.51
N PHE A 86 10.16 -3.65 20.29
CA PHE A 86 11.35 -2.86 19.99
C PHE A 86 12.59 -3.28 20.81
N GLY A 87 12.51 -4.42 21.51
CA GLY A 87 13.55 -4.94 22.40
C GLY A 87 13.80 -4.03 23.60
N ASP A 88 15.08 -3.84 23.94
CA ASP A 88 15.52 -3.00 25.06
C ASP A 88 15.53 -1.49 24.74
N ALA A 89 14.83 -1.06 23.69
CA ALA A 89 14.75 0.35 23.34
C ALA A 89 14.06 1.16 24.44
N ASP A 90 14.62 2.33 24.77
CA ASP A 90 14.01 3.27 25.69
C ASP A 90 12.63 3.69 25.18
N ARG A 91 11.57 3.37 25.94
CA ARG A 91 10.19 3.65 25.56
C ARG A 91 9.87 5.14 25.44
N SER A 92 10.65 6.01 26.09
CA SER A 92 10.48 7.46 26.01
C SER A 92 11.13 8.09 24.77
N LEU A 93 11.99 7.34 24.07
CA LEU A 93 12.71 7.81 22.89
C LEU A 93 11.75 8.01 21.71
N ALA A 94 11.96 9.07 20.94
CA ALA A 94 11.23 9.30 19.70
C ALA A 94 11.58 8.24 18.66
N ILE A 95 10.58 7.73 17.95
CA ILE A 95 10.76 6.67 16.96
C ILE A 95 11.68 7.08 15.81
N ALA A 96 11.74 8.37 15.46
CA ALA A 96 12.69 8.91 14.49
C ALA A 96 14.15 8.76 14.93
N ASP A 97 14.43 9.02 16.21
CA ASP A 97 15.79 8.94 16.74
C ASP A 97 16.25 7.49 16.85
N TRP A 98 15.35 6.60 17.29
CA TRP A 98 15.59 5.16 17.27
C TRP A 98 15.81 4.63 15.85
N ALA A 99 14.97 5.02 14.90
CA ALA A 99 15.09 4.58 13.50
C ALA A 99 16.40 5.06 12.87
N LYS A 100 16.80 6.31 13.15
CA LYS A 100 18.09 6.86 12.70
C LYS A 100 19.27 6.08 13.29
N ALA A 101 19.25 5.80 14.59
CA ALA A 101 20.30 5.01 15.24
C ALA A 101 20.42 3.61 14.62
N ARG A 102 19.27 2.99 14.30
CA ARG A 102 19.22 1.65 13.69
C ARG A 102 19.74 1.61 12.25
N LEU A 103 19.55 2.68 11.48
CA LEU A 103 20.08 2.82 10.12
C LEU A 103 21.60 3.04 10.08
N GLY A 104 22.22 3.50 11.18
CA GLY A 104 23.67 3.67 11.29
C GLY A 104 24.27 4.78 10.41
N GLY A 105 23.43 5.61 9.79
CA GLY A 105 23.85 6.64 8.84
C GLY A 105 22.82 7.76 8.68
N GLN A 106 23.02 8.60 7.66
CA GLN A 106 22.05 9.63 7.32
C GLN A 106 20.78 8.97 6.78
N PRO A 107 19.59 9.30 7.32
CA PRO A 107 18.36 8.65 6.87
C PRO A 107 18.02 9.08 5.44
N GLU A 108 17.69 8.09 4.61
CA GLU A 108 17.25 8.28 3.23
C GLU A 108 15.75 7.97 3.10
N LEU A 109 15.08 8.61 2.15
CA LEU A 109 13.69 8.27 1.82
C LEU A 109 13.62 6.80 1.39
N ASP A 110 12.54 6.13 1.78
CA ASP A 110 12.27 4.69 1.57
C ASP A 110 13.22 3.71 2.26
N ALA A 111 14.18 4.19 3.05
CA ALA A 111 14.97 3.33 3.93
C ALA A 111 14.02 2.53 4.84
N THR A 112 14.27 1.22 4.94
CA THR A 112 13.41 0.30 5.67
C THR A 112 14.13 -0.23 6.90
N ILE A 113 13.46 -0.18 8.04
CA ILE A 113 13.93 -0.72 9.32
C ILE A 113 13.03 -1.90 9.69
N PRO A 114 13.55 -3.14 9.70
CA PRO A 114 12.77 -4.29 10.15
C PRO A 114 12.54 -4.24 11.66
N VAL A 115 11.35 -4.66 12.08
CA VAL A 115 10.95 -4.85 13.48
C VAL A 115 10.21 -6.19 13.56
N PRO A 116 10.27 -6.95 14.66
CA PRO A 116 9.47 -8.17 14.79
C PRO A 116 7.98 -7.90 14.48
N GLY A 117 7.43 -8.63 13.50
CA GLY A 117 6.03 -8.52 13.07
C GLY A 117 5.71 -7.30 12.17
N ALA A 118 6.71 -6.51 11.78
CA ALA A 118 6.49 -5.33 10.95
C ALA A 118 7.75 -4.81 10.23
N LYS A 119 7.59 -3.75 9.45
CA LYS A 119 8.70 -2.90 9.00
C LYS A 119 8.31 -1.44 9.04
N LEU A 120 9.26 -0.59 9.39
CA LEU A 120 9.13 0.86 9.35
C LEU A 120 9.84 1.37 8.10
N VAL A 121 9.21 2.32 7.40
CA VAL A 121 9.73 2.87 6.14
C VAL A 121 9.82 4.39 6.27
N VAL A 122 10.97 4.99 5.97
CA VAL A 122 11.14 6.45 5.99
C VAL A 122 10.33 7.08 4.86
N ARG A 123 9.31 7.89 5.21
CA ARG A 123 8.42 8.52 4.22
C ARG A 123 8.61 10.01 4.08
N ARG A 124 9.08 10.69 5.12
CA ARG A 124 9.38 12.12 5.05
C ARG A 124 10.61 12.45 5.88
N LEU A 125 11.44 13.29 5.29
CA LEU A 125 12.56 13.94 5.95
C LEU A 125 12.30 15.44 6.01
N GLU A 126 12.61 16.07 7.14
CA GLU A 126 12.62 17.53 7.30
C GLU A 126 13.95 17.92 7.94
N SER A 127 14.69 18.82 7.29
CA SER A 127 16.01 19.28 7.76
C SER A 127 16.97 18.13 8.10
N GLY A 128 16.94 17.04 7.32
CA GLY A 128 17.78 15.86 7.53
C GLY A 128 17.36 14.95 8.70
N ARG A 129 16.21 15.19 9.32
CA ARG A 129 15.61 14.32 10.36
C ARG A 129 14.39 13.60 9.81
N ILE A 130 14.11 12.41 10.33
CA ILE A 130 12.89 11.66 9.98
C ILE A 130 11.69 12.38 10.58
N ALA A 131 10.84 12.94 9.73
CA ALA A 131 9.59 13.61 10.13
C ALA A 131 8.41 12.63 10.14
N SER A 132 8.43 11.61 9.29
CA SER A 132 7.38 10.57 9.28
C SER A 132 7.91 9.23 8.79
N LEU A 133 7.40 8.18 9.43
CA LEU A 133 7.59 6.78 9.08
C LEU A 133 6.25 6.19 8.62
N GLY A 134 6.30 5.21 7.73
CA GLY A 134 5.19 4.32 7.45
C GLY A 134 5.42 2.98 8.12
N LEU A 135 4.46 2.53 8.92
CA LEU A 135 4.46 1.23 9.58
C LEU A 135 3.71 0.21 8.73
N GLN A 136 4.39 -0.84 8.31
CA GLN A 136 3.82 -1.95 7.57
C GLN A 136 3.78 -3.19 8.46
N LEU A 137 2.59 -3.60 8.90
CA LEU A 137 2.38 -4.74 9.79
C LEU A 137 2.29 -6.04 9.00
N ASP A 138 3.07 -7.06 9.36
CA ASP A 138 3.07 -8.34 8.67
C ASP A 138 1.69 -9.02 8.72
N ALA A 139 0.96 -8.88 9.84
CA ALA A 139 -0.41 -9.38 9.97
C ALA A 139 -1.36 -8.80 8.91
N LEU A 140 -1.23 -7.52 8.54
CA LEU A 140 -2.07 -6.92 7.49
C LEU A 140 -1.74 -7.45 6.09
N PHE A 141 -0.56 -8.08 5.90
CA PHE A 141 -0.14 -8.69 4.64
C PHE A 141 -0.26 -10.22 4.64
N ASN A 142 -0.34 -10.85 5.81
CA ASN A 142 -0.44 -12.30 6.01
C ASN A 142 -1.85 -12.80 6.36
N LEU A 143 -2.81 -11.90 6.61
CA LEU A 143 -4.21 -12.28 6.59
C LEU A 143 -4.58 -12.62 5.14
N GLU A 144 -4.54 -13.92 4.81
CA GLU A 144 -5.53 -14.45 3.88
C GLU A 144 -6.88 -13.95 4.41
N PRO A 145 -7.58 -13.06 3.70
CA PRO A 145 -8.89 -12.64 4.15
C PRO A 145 -9.72 -13.93 4.23
N ASP A 146 -10.33 -14.21 5.37
CA ASP A 146 -11.26 -15.31 5.48
C ASP A 146 -12.35 -15.10 4.42
N GLU A 147 -12.66 -16.15 3.66
CA GLU A 147 -13.64 -16.09 2.57
C GLU A 147 -14.97 -15.47 3.05
N GLN A 148 -15.31 -15.63 4.33
CA GLN A 148 -16.51 -15.10 4.96
C GLN A 148 -16.56 -13.56 5.05
N LEU A 149 -15.42 -12.89 5.23
CA LEU A 149 -15.34 -11.42 5.29
C LEU A 149 -15.32 -10.81 3.89
N LEU A 150 -14.79 -11.55 2.90
CA LEU A 150 -14.92 -11.21 1.48
C LEU A 150 -16.38 -11.33 1.01
N ASP A 151 -17.06 -12.42 1.36
CA ASP A 151 -18.46 -12.65 0.99
C ASP A 151 -19.40 -11.61 1.59
N ARG A 152 -19.16 -11.18 2.84
CA ARG A 152 -19.95 -10.11 3.47
C ARG A 152 -19.78 -8.76 2.78
N LEU A 153 -18.53 -8.38 2.45
CA LEU A 153 -18.26 -7.13 1.74
C LEU A 153 -18.77 -7.15 0.31
N VAL A 154 -18.74 -8.31 -0.36
CA VAL A 154 -19.34 -8.49 -1.69
C VAL A 154 -20.86 -8.39 -1.61
N ALA A 155 -21.51 -9.06 -0.65
CA ALA A 155 -22.96 -9.01 -0.46
C ALA A 155 -23.48 -7.59 -0.12
N GLU A 156 -22.67 -6.78 0.57
CA GLU A 156 -23.03 -5.40 0.91
C GLU A 156 -22.77 -4.42 -0.23
N VAL A 157 -21.83 -4.73 -1.13
CA VAL A 157 -21.59 -3.99 -2.37
C VAL A 157 -22.60 -4.37 -3.47
N ASP A 158 -23.16 -5.58 -3.40
CA ASP A 158 -24.19 -6.10 -4.31
C ASP A 158 -25.61 -5.70 -3.86
N GLU A 159 -25.86 -4.38 -3.70
CA GLU A 159 -27.20 -3.78 -3.83
C GLU A 159 -27.33 -3.05 -5.21
N PRO A 160 -27.22 -3.72 -6.38
CA PRO A 160 -27.18 -3.06 -7.69
C PRO A 160 -28.59 -2.86 -8.28
N SER A 161 -29.66 -3.02 -7.50
CA SER A 161 -31.03 -3.13 -8.03
C SER A 161 -31.80 -1.80 -8.12
N ARG A 162 -31.37 -0.74 -7.41
CA ARG A 162 -32.07 0.57 -7.46
C ARG A 162 -31.72 1.43 -8.67
N LEU A 163 -30.52 1.27 -9.26
CA LEU A 163 -30.09 2.05 -10.44
C LEU A 163 -30.57 1.43 -11.76
N ARG A 164 -30.78 0.10 -11.80
CA ARG A 164 -31.26 -0.60 -13.01
C ARG A 164 -32.75 -0.39 -13.27
N SER A 165 -33.58 -0.25 -12.22
CA SER A 165 -35.01 0.06 -12.36
C SER A 165 -35.26 1.50 -12.84
N TRP A 166 -34.35 2.42 -12.54
CA TRP A 166 -34.37 3.80 -13.02
C TRP A 166 -34.04 3.88 -14.52
N LEU A 167 -33.06 3.09 -15.00
CA LEU A 167 -32.67 3.03 -16.41
C LEU A 167 -33.66 2.26 -17.31
N ALA A 168 -34.48 1.37 -16.75
CA ALA A 168 -35.56 0.71 -17.48
C ALA A 168 -36.74 1.64 -17.81
N ARG A 169 -36.84 2.81 -17.13
CA ARG A 169 -37.90 3.81 -17.34
C ARG A 169 -37.57 4.88 -18.39
N LEU A 170 -36.32 4.95 -18.87
CA LEU A 170 -35.90 5.92 -19.88
C LEU A 170 -35.50 5.18 -21.16
N GLY A 171 -36.49 5.08 -22.03
CA GLY A 171 -36.49 4.17 -23.16
C GLY A 171 -35.49 4.50 -24.27
N TRP A 172 -35.21 3.47 -25.06
CA TRP A 172 -34.79 3.65 -26.43
C TRP A 172 -35.61 2.73 -27.35
N ARG A 173 -36.58 3.35 -28.03
CA ARG A 173 -37.34 2.79 -29.15
C ARG A 173 -36.36 2.42 -30.26
N ARG A 174 -36.20 1.13 -30.53
CA ARG A 174 -35.88 0.65 -31.88
C ARG A 174 -37.19 0.45 -32.66
N ARG A 175 -37.33 1.13 -33.80
CA ARG A 175 -38.14 0.64 -34.92
C ARG A 175 -37.24 0.64 -36.15
N ASN A 176 -36.95 -0.57 -36.62
CA ASN A 176 -36.47 -0.83 -37.97
C ASN A 176 -37.61 -0.60 -38.97
N ALA A 177 -37.22 -0.48 -40.24
CA ALA A 177 -38.06 -0.89 -41.37
C ALA A 177 -38.46 -2.37 -41.25
#